data_AF-A0AA43D261-F1
#
_entry.id   AF-A0AA43D261-F1
#
_cell.length_a   1.000
_cell.length_b   1.000
_cell.length_c   1.000
_cell.angle_alpha   90.00
_cell.angle_beta   90.00
_cell.angle_gamma   90.00
#
_symmetry.space_group_name_H-M   'P 1'
#
loop_
_entity.id
_entity.type
_entity.pdbx_description
1 polymer ?
#
loop_
_entity_poly.entity_id
_entity_poly.type
_entity_poly.pdbx_seq_one_letter_code
_entity_poly.pdbx_strand_id
1 'polypeptide(L)'
;ELLVAYAYDTIARGNPVAFLGMVLVLEGTSTAVALHAAAALQQSLGLPSAAFTYLTSHGELDQEHTRFYATLVDRLHDAGDRAALIHGAKVFYRLYGDVFRGLDTVRRHNPELTRMCA
;
A
#
# COMPACT_ATOMS: atom_id res chain seq x y z
N GLU A 1 3.56 5.73 -12.31
CA GLU A 1 2.22 5.95 -12.91
C GLU A 1 1.36 4.68 -13.01
N LEU A 2 1.94 3.50 -13.28
CA LEU A 2 1.20 2.26 -13.55
C LEU A 2 0.25 1.80 -12.41
N LEU A 3 0.66 1.91 -11.13
CA LEU A 3 -0.19 1.56 -9.99
C LEU A 3 -1.55 2.30 -10.01
N VAL A 4 -1.48 3.63 -10.18
CA VAL A 4 -2.65 4.50 -10.18
C VAL A 4 -3.49 4.27 -11.44
N ALA A 5 -2.84 4.20 -12.61
CA ALA A 5 -3.53 3.95 -13.87
C ALA A 5 -4.28 2.61 -13.88
N TYR A 6 -3.68 1.55 -13.34
CA TYR A 6 -4.33 0.24 -13.22
C TYR A 6 -5.58 0.30 -12.35
N ALA A 7 -5.53 1.01 -11.21
CA ALA A 7 -6.69 1.18 -10.34
C ALA A 7 -7.84 1.90 -11.06
N TYR A 8 -7.56 3.05 -11.67
CA TYR A 8 -8.56 3.84 -12.40
C TYR A 8 -9.18 3.07 -13.57
N ASP A 9 -8.36 2.41 -14.37
CA ASP A 9 -8.82 1.64 -15.52
C ASP A 9 -9.73 0.48 -15.10
N THR A 10 -9.30 -0.28 -14.08
CA THR A 10 -10.05 -1.44 -13.59
C THR A 10 -11.41 -1.04 -13.03
N ILE A 11 -11.50 0.09 -12.31
CA ILE A 11 -12.77 0.61 -11.79
C ILE A 11 -13.66 1.11 -12.93
N ALA A 12 -13.09 1.83 -13.89
CA ALA A 12 -13.87 2.49 -14.95
C ALA A 12 -14.35 1.53 -16.06
N ARG A 13 -13.58 0.47 -16.35
CA ARG A 13 -13.79 -0.39 -17.53
C ARG A 13 -13.77 -1.89 -17.22
N GLY A 14 -13.21 -2.29 -16.08
CA GLY A 14 -13.14 -3.70 -15.65
C GLY A 14 -14.24 -4.07 -14.67
N ASN A 15 -13.99 -5.13 -13.89
CA ASN A 15 -14.84 -5.44 -12.74
C ASN A 15 -14.40 -4.58 -11.54
N PRO A 16 -15.25 -3.64 -11.06
CA PRO A 16 -14.88 -2.74 -9.97
C PRO A 16 -14.64 -3.45 -8.64
N VAL A 17 -15.14 -4.68 -8.45
CA VAL A 17 -14.87 -5.48 -7.24
C VAL A 17 -13.37 -5.79 -7.07
N ALA A 18 -12.60 -5.77 -8.16
CA ALA A 18 -11.14 -5.87 -8.09
C ALA A 18 -10.50 -4.77 -7.22
N PHE A 19 -11.16 -3.62 -7.05
CA PHE A 19 -10.73 -2.56 -6.14
C PHE A 19 -10.61 -3.05 -4.69
N LEU A 20 -11.49 -3.94 -4.24
CA LEU A 20 -11.39 -4.53 -2.90
C LEU A 20 -10.10 -5.34 -2.73
N GLY A 21 -9.57 -5.93 -3.80
CA GLY A 21 -8.25 -6.57 -3.77
C GLY A 21 -7.11 -5.56 -3.58
N MET A 22 -7.26 -4.36 -4.14
CA MET A 22 -6.28 -3.27 -3.98
C MET A 22 -6.30 -2.72 -2.55
N VAL A 23 -7.49 -2.53 -1.99
CA VAL A 23 -7.70 -2.11 -0.59
C VAL A 23 -7.08 -3.12 0.38
N LEU A 24 -7.22 -4.43 0.14
CA LEU A 24 -6.59 -5.46 0.98
C LEU A 24 -5.07 -5.26 1.11
N VAL A 25 -4.39 -4.92 0.02
CA VAL A 25 -2.94 -4.74 0.00
C VAL A 25 -2.55 -3.48 0.77
N LEU A 26 -3.29 -2.39 0.57
CA LEU A 26 -3.02 -1.11 1.21
C LEU A 26 -3.35 -1.13 2.70
N GLU A 27 -4.50 -1.67 3.10
CA GLU A 27 -4.88 -1.74 4.51
C GLU A 27 -4.00 -2.79 5.23
N GLY A 28 -3.99 -4.05 4.77
CA GLY A 28 -3.36 -5.13 5.54
C GLY A 28 -1.83 -5.22 5.49
N THR A 29 -1.17 -4.76 4.42
CA THR A 29 0.31 -4.84 4.28
C THR A 29 0.99 -3.50 4.50
N SER A 30 0.36 -2.38 4.11
CA SER A 30 0.98 -1.06 4.29
C SER A 30 1.09 -0.69 5.76
N THR A 31 0.21 -1.14 6.65
CA THR A 31 0.28 -0.78 8.08
C THR A 31 1.45 -1.40 8.80
N ALA A 32 1.66 -2.72 8.65
CA ALA A 32 2.82 -3.38 9.25
C ALA A 32 4.14 -2.80 8.73
N VAL A 33 4.19 -2.45 7.44
CA VAL A 33 5.36 -1.79 6.84
C VAL A 33 5.49 -0.34 7.33
N ALA A 34 4.40 0.41 7.43
CA ALA A 34 4.40 1.82 7.83
C ALA A 34 4.84 2.01 9.27
N LEU A 35 4.42 1.15 10.20
CA LEU A 35 4.82 1.27 11.61
C LEU A 35 6.32 1.01 11.78
N HIS A 36 6.84 -0.06 11.15
CA HIS A 36 8.28 -0.33 11.16
C HIS A 36 9.08 0.75 10.44
N ALA A 37 8.59 1.26 9.31
CA ALA A 37 9.23 2.34 8.57
C ALA A 37 9.25 3.64 9.37
N ALA A 38 8.15 4.00 10.06
CA ALA A 38 8.08 5.19 10.90
C ALA A 38 9.13 5.14 12.01
N ALA A 39 9.23 4.02 12.73
CA ALA A 39 10.22 3.85 13.78
C ALA A 39 11.66 3.95 13.24
N ALA A 40 11.95 3.25 12.15
CA ALA A 40 13.28 3.26 11.54
C ALA A 40 13.67 4.65 10.99
N LEU A 41 12.76 5.33 10.30
CA LEU A 41 12.98 6.67 9.75
C LEU A 41 13.12 7.71 10.85
N GLN A 42 12.30 7.63 11.90
CA GLN A 42 12.39 8.52 13.05
C GLN A 42 13.75 8.40 13.72
N GLN A 43 14.21 7.18 13.96
CA GLN A 43 15.52 6.93 14.55
C GLN A 43 16.66 7.41 13.64
N SER A 44 16.58 7.12 12.34
CA SER A 44 17.64 7.48 11.38
C SER A 44 17.75 8.98 11.11
N LEU A 45 16.63 9.72 11.16
CA LEU A 45 16.59 11.14 10.83
C LEU A 45 16.61 12.04 12.06
N GLY A 46 16.45 11.48 13.28
CA GLY A 46 16.41 12.24 14.52
C GLY A 46 15.25 13.24 14.63
N LEU A 47 14.16 12.98 13.91
CA LEU A 47 13.01 13.88 13.81
C LEU A 47 11.99 13.64 14.95
N PRO A 48 11.25 14.67 15.39
CA PRO A 48 10.25 14.54 16.45
C PRO A 48 9.06 13.69 15.98
N SER A 49 8.33 13.09 16.93
CA SER A 49 7.15 12.25 16.65
C SER A 49 6.07 12.96 15.83
N ALA A 50 5.94 14.28 15.98
CA ALA A 50 5.02 15.12 15.21
C ALA A 50 5.25 15.03 13.68
N ALA A 51 6.47 14.73 13.24
CA ALA A 51 6.81 14.57 11.82
C ALA A 51 6.30 13.22 11.22
N PHE A 52 5.85 12.29 12.05
CA PHE A 52 5.43 10.94 11.64
C PHE A 52 3.95 10.66 11.86
N THR A 53 3.17 11.69 12.22
CA THR A 53 1.74 11.58 12.59
C THR A 53 0.88 10.86 11.54
N TYR A 54 1.19 11.01 10.25
CA TYR A 54 0.52 10.26 9.18
C TYR A 54 0.81 8.76 9.28
N LEU A 55 2.08 8.36 9.40
CA LEU A 55 2.45 6.94 9.46
C LEU A 55 1.98 6.28 10.76
N THR A 56 2.01 7.00 11.88
CA THR A 56 1.60 6.46 13.18
C THR A 56 0.09 6.34 13.31
N SER A 57 -0.68 7.35 12.89
CA SER A 57 -2.15 7.30 13.01
C SER A 57 -2.79 6.35 12.01
N HIS A 58 -2.22 6.22 10.81
CA HIS A 58 -2.73 5.30 9.80
C HIS A 58 -2.51 3.82 10.19
N GLY A 59 -1.45 3.51 10.94
CA GLY A 59 -1.21 2.18 11.50
C GLY A 59 -2.26 1.73 12.55
N GLU A 60 -2.82 2.67 13.31
CA GLU A 60 -3.76 2.38 14.40
C GLU A 60 -5.22 2.25 13.92
N LEU A 61 -5.60 2.96 12.86
CA LEU A 61 -6.96 2.94 12.25
C LEU A 61 -7.35 1.59 11.59
N ASP A 62 -6.38 0.69 11.39
CA ASP A 62 -6.48 -0.42 10.45
C ASP A 62 -7.13 -1.71 11.01
N GLN A 63 -7.16 -1.90 12.34
CA GLN A 63 -7.83 -3.09 12.89
C GLN A 63 -9.36 -3.04 12.70
N GLU A 64 -9.95 -1.84 12.78
CA GLU A 64 -11.37 -1.65 12.51
C GLU A 64 -11.66 -1.75 11.02
N HIS A 65 -10.79 -1.18 10.18
CA HIS A 65 -10.90 -1.26 8.72
C HIS A 65 -10.79 -2.69 8.21
N THR A 66 -9.84 -3.48 8.73
CA THR A 66 -9.67 -4.89 8.34
C THR A 66 -10.91 -5.73 8.72
N ARG A 67 -11.48 -5.50 9.91
CA ARG A 67 -12.74 -6.17 10.31
C ARG A 67 -13.89 -5.76 9.41
N PHE A 68 -14.07 -4.46 9.16
CA PHE A 68 -15.10 -3.96 8.26
C PHE A 68 -14.93 -4.52 6.83
N TYR A 69 -13.70 -4.52 6.32
CA TYR A 69 -13.35 -5.09 5.02
C TYR A 69 -13.77 -6.55 4.92
N ALA A 70 -13.45 -7.38 5.92
CA ALA A 70 -13.87 -8.79 5.94
C ALA A 70 -15.40 -8.92 5.81
N THR A 71 -16.17 -8.10 6.54
CA THR A 71 -17.64 -8.15 6.45
C THR A 71 -18.20 -7.76 5.08
N LEU A 72 -17.47 -6.96 4.29
CA LEU A 72 -17.83 -6.62 2.91
C LEU A 72 -17.51 -7.79 1.97
N VAL A 73 -16.31 -8.35 2.09
CA VAL A 73 -15.84 -9.44 1.22
C VAL A 73 -16.64 -10.73 1.44
N ASP A 74 -17.07 -11.02 2.68
CA ASP A 74 -17.87 -12.20 3.00
C ASP A 74 -19.23 -12.23 2.28
N ARG A 75 -19.71 -11.06 1.82
CA ARG A 75 -20.97 -10.92 1.07
C ARG A 75 -20.80 -11.10 -0.44
N LEU A 76 -19.56 -11.22 -0.93
CA LEU A 76 -19.31 -11.52 -2.34
C LEU A 76 -19.56 -13.01 -2.55
N HIS A 77 -20.65 -13.36 -3.24
CA HIS A 77 -20.99 -14.75 -3.57
C HIS A 77 -20.72 -15.10 -5.03
N ASP A 78 -20.67 -14.10 -5.91
CA ASP A 78 -20.36 -14.32 -7.32
C ASP A 78 -18.90 -14.77 -7.50
N ALA A 79 -18.70 -15.79 -8.33
CA ALA A 79 -17.39 -16.37 -8.55
C ALA A 79 -16.48 -15.46 -9.38
N GLY A 80 -17.05 -14.68 -10.31
CA GLY A 80 -16.34 -13.70 -11.12
C GLY A 80 -15.84 -12.53 -10.27
N ASP A 81 -16.66 -12.05 -9.35
CA ASP A 81 -16.30 -10.99 -8.39
C ASP A 81 -15.18 -11.43 -7.45
N ARG A 82 -15.26 -12.65 -6.90
CA ARG A 82 -14.18 -13.23 -6.08
C ARG A 82 -12.89 -13.35 -6.89
N ALA A 83 -12.98 -13.83 -8.14
CA ALA A 83 -11.83 -13.93 -9.01
C ALA A 83 -11.21 -12.56 -9.33
N ALA A 84 -12.05 -11.55 -9.58
CA ALA A 84 -11.62 -10.17 -9.82
C ALA A 84 -10.91 -9.57 -8.61
N LEU A 85 -11.45 -9.75 -7.39
CA LEU A 85 -10.81 -9.35 -6.14
C LEU A 85 -9.42 -9.97 -6.00
N ILE A 86 -9.33 -11.30 -6.13
CA ILE A 86 -8.07 -12.04 -5.99
C ILE A 86 -7.05 -11.58 -7.03
N HIS A 87 -7.49 -11.38 -8.27
CA HIS A 87 -6.63 -10.87 -9.34
C HIS A 87 -6.12 -9.46 -9.03
N GLY A 88 -7.03 -8.55 -8.65
CA GLY A 88 -6.71 -7.20 -8.23
C GLY A 88 -5.65 -7.16 -7.13
N ALA A 89 -5.81 -7.98 -6.08
CA ALA A 89 -4.86 -8.08 -4.99
C ALA A 89 -3.47 -8.54 -5.47
N LYS A 90 -3.39 -9.58 -6.30
CA LYS A 90 -2.11 -10.09 -6.83
C LYS A 90 -1.37 -9.04 -7.66
N VAL A 91 -2.09 -8.31 -8.50
CA VAL A 91 -1.50 -7.22 -9.31
C VAL A 91 -1.04 -6.08 -8.40
N PHE A 92 -1.86 -5.67 -7.43
CA PHE A 92 -1.52 -4.59 -6.51
C PHE A 92 -0.34 -4.93 -5.60
N TYR A 93 -0.20 -6.16 -5.11
CA TYR A 93 0.98 -6.61 -4.38
C TYR A 93 2.26 -6.38 -5.18
N ARG A 94 2.24 -6.71 -6.47
CA ARG A 94 3.38 -6.48 -7.35
C ARG A 94 3.64 -4.99 -7.55
N LEU A 95 2.63 -4.24 -7.98
CA LEU A 95 2.77 -2.81 -8.32
C LEU A 95 3.14 -1.96 -7.10
N TYR A 96 2.61 -2.29 -5.93
CA TYR A 96 2.96 -1.63 -4.67
C TYR A 96 4.42 -1.94 -4.28
N GLY A 97 4.86 -3.20 -4.42
CA GLY A 97 6.27 -3.55 -4.26
C GLY A 97 7.20 -2.84 -5.26
N ASP A 98 6.72 -2.57 -6.47
CA ASP A 98 7.48 -1.83 -7.49
C ASP A 98 7.70 -0.36 -7.09
N VAL A 99 6.83 0.24 -6.26
CA VAL A 99 7.06 1.58 -5.70
C VAL A 99 8.36 1.61 -4.89
N PHE A 100 8.57 0.63 -4.01
CA PHE A 100 9.78 0.55 -3.18
C PHE A 100 11.02 0.19 -4.02
N ARG A 101 10.90 -0.75 -4.96
CA ARG A 101 12.00 -1.05 -5.90
C ARG A 101 12.39 0.16 -6.75
N GLY A 102 11.45 1.04 -7.04
CA GLY A 102 11.69 2.32 -7.70
C GLY A 102 12.60 3.26 -6.90
N LEU A 103 12.51 3.26 -5.57
CA LEU A 103 13.35 4.12 -4.71
C LEU A 103 14.84 3.80 -4.85
N ASP A 104 15.19 2.52 -4.94
CA ASP A 104 16.57 2.09 -5.19
C ASP A 104 17.10 2.61 -6.54
N THR A 105 16.23 2.61 -7.55
CA THR A 105 16.56 3.13 -8.88
C THR A 105 16.81 4.63 -8.81
N VAL A 106 15.94 5.39 -8.13
CA VAL A 106 16.12 6.84 -7.93
C VAL A 106 17.41 7.14 -7.17
N ARG A 107 17.72 6.40 -6.11
CA ARG A 107 18.96 6.56 -5.33
C ARG A 107 20.21 6.36 -6.20
N ARG A 108 20.25 5.32 -7.02
CA ARG A 108 21.40 5.02 -7.89
C ARG A 108 21.63 6.09 -8.96
N HIS A 109 20.57 6.74 -9.44
CA HIS A 109 20.67 7.79 -10.46
C HIS A 109 20.91 9.19 -9.87
N ASN A 110 20.91 9.34 -8.54
CA ASN A 110 21.15 10.61 -7.84
C ASN A 110 22.26 10.43 -6.78
N PRO A 111 23.55 10.46 -7.17
CA PRO A 111 24.67 10.18 -6.26
C PRO A 111 24.79 11.15 -5.07
N GLU A 112 24.24 12.37 -5.18
CA GLU A 112 24.12 13.34 -4.09
C GLU A 112 23.28 12.80 -2.91
N LEU A 113 22.17 12.10 -3.20
CA LEU A 113 21.32 11.46 -2.17
C LEU A 113 22.01 10.28 -1.48
N THR A 114 23.00 9.67 -2.12
CA THR A 114 23.74 8.54 -1.55
C THR A 114 24.73 9.00 -0.46
N ARG A 115 25.18 10.26 -0.51
CA ARG A 115 26.15 10.81 0.45
C ARG A 115 25.52 11.42 1.72
N MET A 116 24.23 11.75 1.71
CA MET A 116 23.53 12.33 2.87
C MET A 116 23.03 11.29 3.89
N CYS A 117 22.99 10.00 3.53
CA CYS A 117 22.44 8.92 4.37
C CYS A 117 23.52 8.03 5.01
N ALA A 118 24.80 8.41 4.90
CA ALA A 118 25.94 7.74 5.54
C ALA A 118 26.55 8.67 6.59
#